data_AF-A0A953Y204-F1
#
_entry.id   AF-A0A953Y204-F1
#
_cell.length_a   1.000
_cell.length_b   1.000
_cell.length_c   1.000
_cell.angle_alpha   90.00
_cell.angle_beta   90.00
_cell.angle_gamma   90.00
#
_symmetry.space_group_name_H-M   'P 1'
#
loop_
_entity.id
_entity.type
_entity.pdbx_description
1 polymer ?
#
loop_
_entity_poly.entity_id
_entity_poly.type
_entity_poly.pdbx_seq_one_letter_code
_entity_poly.pdbx_strand_id
1 'polypeptide(L)'
;MKSMHRTPMTILVLGIVTVALFGGGVVWISKQTPIVRLHPLLKERFDDPRFEVRFFPGNDPRIEVHAPKEKAPTRYAMGEIGVWALSEYVELAPRTHVKVCRVRVLGVEDDALALDIDRELIDMYKRAKRQEAQLYAEAQQAGLKGGSLKILGVVNTGVHAEIRGELAQLEPAAAQPIAERIARTISRATFLSRVTVTLNVKGGKRVSSWAGRDRPDSTPR
;
A
#
# COMPACT_ATOMS: atom_id res chain seq x y z
N MET A 1 -11.07 34.39 -42.03
CA MET A 1 -10.02 33.78 -41.19
C MET A 1 -9.76 32.37 -41.69
N LYS A 2 -8.56 32.10 -42.22
CA LYS A 2 -8.20 30.78 -42.79
C LYS A 2 -7.96 29.77 -41.67
N SER A 3 -8.73 28.69 -41.68
CA SER A 3 -8.52 27.51 -40.85
C SER A 3 -7.18 26.87 -41.21
N MET A 4 -6.20 26.91 -40.30
CA MET A 4 -4.96 26.14 -40.42
C MET A 4 -5.29 24.66 -40.14
N HIS A 5 -5.43 23.87 -41.21
CA HIS A 5 -5.37 22.42 -41.13
C HIS A 5 -3.97 22.00 -40.67
N ARG A 6 -3.80 21.71 -39.37
CA ARG A 6 -2.61 21.04 -38.87
C ARG A 6 -2.62 19.60 -39.41
N THR A 7 -1.71 19.31 -40.33
CA THR A 7 -1.51 17.99 -40.93
C THR A 7 -1.06 16.97 -39.87
N PRO A 8 -1.48 15.69 -39.98
CA PRO A 8 -1.23 14.64 -38.99
C PRO A 8 0.26 14.39 -38.70
N MET A 9 1.15 14.73 -39.63
CA MET A 9 2.60 14.64 -39.45
C MET A 9 3.12 15.56 -38.33
N THR A 10 2.51 16.74 -38.16
CA THR A 10 2.89 17.70 -37.11
C THR A 10 2.54 17.19 -35.71
N ILE A 11 1.45 16.41 -35.58
CA ILE A 11 1.02 15.78 -34.32
C ILE A 11 1.98 14.64 -33.95
N LEU A 12 2.42 13.87 -34.95
CA LEU A 12 3.38 12.79 -34.77
C LEU A 12 4.74 13.33 -34.29
N VAL A 13 5.23 14.43 -34.91
CA VAL A 13 6.52 15.04 -34.56
C VAL A 13 6.48 15.71 -33.18
N LEU A 14 5.38 16.40 -32.82
CA LEU A 14 5.24 16.98 -31.48
C LEU A 14 5.16 15.91 -30.38
N GLY A 15 4.50 14.78 -30.67
CA GLY A 15 4.44 13.62 -29.78
C GLY A 15 5.80 12.97 -29.56
N ILE A 16 6.62 12.85 -30.60
CA ILE A 16 7.97 12.24 -30.52
C ILE A 16 8.98 13.17 -29.82
N VAL A 17 8.95 14.48 -30.08
CA VAL A 17 9.89 15.44 -29.47
C VAL A 17 9.67 15.58 -27.95
N THR A 18 8.43 15.44 -27.48
CA THR A 18 8.12 15.48 -26.04
C THR A 18 8.62 14.21 -25.30
N VAL A 19 8.64 13.06 -26.00
CA VAL A 19 9.13 11.78 -25.46
C VAL A 19 10.64 11.81 -25.17
N ALA A 20 11.42 12.55 -25.98
CA ALA A 20 12.88 12.61 -25.82
C ALA A 20 13.35 13.52 -24.67
N LEU A 21 12.56 14.52 -24.26
CA LEU A 21 12.96 15.51 -23.26
C LEU A 21 12.39 15.28 -21.85
N PHE A 22 11.30 14.52 -21.69
CA PHE A 22 10.54 14.43 -20.43
C PHE A 22 10.29 13.01 -19.88
N GLY A 23 10.91 11.96 -20.43
CA GLY A 23 10.98 10.63 -19.78
C GLY A 23 9.65 9.88 -19.54
N GLY A 24 8.51 10.39 -20.01
CA GLY A 24 7.19 9.79 -19.82
C GLY A 24 6.28 10.04 -21.01
N GLY A 25 6.09 9.02 -21.86
CA GLY A 25 5.23 9.12 -23.04
C GLY A 25 3.74 8.94 -22.71
N VAL A 26 2.91 9.95 -22.95
CA VAL A 26 1.46 9.76 -23.09
C VAL A 26 1.21 9.28 -24.52
N VAL A 27 0.88 8.00 -24.70
CA VAL A 27 0.52 7.45 -26.01
C VAL A 27 -0.99 7.61 -26.19
N TRP A 28 -1.38 8.38 -27.20
CA TRP A 28 -2.77 8.53 -27.64
C TRP A 28 -3.04 7.54 -28.77
N ILE A 29 -3.75 6.44 -28.50
CA ILE A 29 -4.14 5.50 -29.57
C ILE A 29 -5.50 5.91 -30.19
N SER A 30 -6.33 6.69 -29.49
CA SER A 30 -7.49 7.36 -30.08
C SER A 30 -7.94 8.55 -29.22
N LYS A 31 -8.78 9.43 -29.77
CA LYS A 31 -9.29 10.65 -29.13
C LYS A 31 -10.07 10.45 -27.81
N GLN A 32 -10.20 9.24 -27.28
CA GLN A 32 -11.12 8.96 -26.18
C GLN A 32 -10.49 8.45 -24.89
N THR A 33 -9.20 8.15 -24.84
CA THR A 33 -8.66 7.58 -23.60
C THR A 33 -7.17 7.82 -23.41
N PRO A 34 -6.77 8.69 -22.46
CA PRO A 34 -5.37 8.86 -22.12
C PRO A 34 -4.86 7.59 -21.43
N ILE A 35 -3.84 6.95 -22.01
CA ILE A 35 -3.01 6.00 -21.27
C ILE A 35 -2.06 6.85 -20.42
N VAL A 36 -2.47 7.13 -19.18
CA VAL A 36 -1.56 7.73 -18.20
C VAL A 36 -0.48 6.68 -17.93
N ARG A 37 0.71 6.88 -18.50
CA ARG A 37 1.91 6.17 -18.08
C ARG A 37 2.24 6.61 -16.65
N LEU A 38 1.77 5.87 -15.65
CA LEU A 38 2.24 5.92 -14.25
C LEU A 38 3.68 5.37 -14.11
N HIS A 39 4.51 5.56 -15.13
CA HIS A 39 5.44 4.52 -15.57
C HIS A 39 6.93 4.67 -15.16
N PRO A 40 7.47 5.80 -14.67
CA PRO A 40 8.86 5.82 -14.17
C PRO A 40 8.97 5.44 -12.68
N LEU A 41 8.17 6.07 -11.82
CA LEU A 41 8.48 6.16 -10.39
C LEU A 41 8.32 4.83 -9.62
N LEU A 42 7.28 4.03 -9.88
CA LEU A 42 7.17 2.70 -9.27
C LEU A 42 8.31 1.76 -9.71
N LYS A 43 8.68 1.79 -11.01
CA LYS A 43 9.77 0.96 -11.54
C LYS A 43 11.12 1.36 -10.96
N GLU A 44 11.35 2.67 -10.82
CA GLU A 44 12.55 3.24 -10.19
C GLU A 44 12.58 2.95 -8.68
N ARG A 45 11.45 3.11 -7.99
CA ARG A 45 11.35 2.91 -6.54
C ARG A 45 11.57 1.46 -6.12
N PHE A 46 11.03 0.53 -6.89
CA PHE A 46 11.17 -0.90 -6.61
C PHE A 46 12.32 -1.56 -7.39
N ASP A 47 13.02 -0.78 -8.22
CA ASP A 47 14.12 -1.20 -9.09
C ASP A 47 13.78 -2.51 -9.84
N ASP A 48 12.63 -2.53 -10.49
CA ASP A 48 12.15 -3.73 -11.20
C ASP A 48 11.33 -3.35 -12.45
N PRO A 49 11.83 -3.67 -13.66
CA PRO A 49 11.17 -3.31 -14.90
C PRO A 49 9.88 -4.11 -15.13
N ARG A 50 9.69 -5.23 -14.43
CA ARG A 50 8.55 -6.17 -14.59
C ARG A 50 7.26 -5.68 -13.96
N PHE A 51 7.25 -4.52 -13.28
CA PHE A 51 6.01 -3.87 -12.92
C PHE A 51 5.27 -3.43 -14.19
N GLU A 52 4.02 -3.87 -14.35
CA GLU A 52 3.14 -3.33 -15.39
C GLU A 52 2.03 -2.51 -14.76
N VAL A 53 1.70 -1.37 -15.35
CA VAL A 53 0.58 -0.53 -14.90
C VAL A 53 -0.37 -0.33 -16.06
N ARG A 54 -1.64 -0.68 -15.86
CA ARG A 54 -2.71 -0.59 -16.85
C ARG A 54 -3.81 0.32 -16.32
N PHE A 55 -4.34 1.18 -17.18
CA PHE A 55 -5.44 2.06 -16.84
C PHE A 55 -6.74 1.57 -17.50
N PHE A 56 -7.79 1.42 -16.70
CA PHE A 56 -9.11 0.97 -17.12
C PHE A 56 -10.11 2.12 -16.98
N PRO A 57 -10.56 2.73 -18.09
CA PRO A 57 -11.34 3.98 -18.12
C PRO A 57 -12.86 3.79 -18.08
N GLY A 58 -13.36 2.59 -17.77
CA GLY A 58 -14.79 2.26 -17.84
C GLY A 58 -15.65 2.97 -16.78
N ASN A 59 -16.88 2.45 -16.58
CA ASN A 59 -17.84 2.99 -15.60
C ASN A 59 -17.31 3.01 -14.16
N ASP A 60 -16.32 2.15 -13.85
CA ASP A 60 -15.56 2.15 -12.61
C ASP A 60 -14.07 2.33 -12.96
N PRO A 61 -13.60 3.58 -13.11
CA PRO A 61 -12.25 3.83 -13.58
C PRO A 61 -11.23 3.36 -12.54
N ARG A 62 -10.30 2.51 -12.94
CA ARG A 62 -9.29 1.91 -12.04
C ARG A 62 -7.92 1.80 -12.68
N ILE A 63 -6.90 1.68 -11.85
CA ILE A 63 -5.54 1.35 -12.26
C ILE A 63 -5.25 -0.07 -11.80
N GLU A 64 -4.73 -0.91 -12.67
CA GLU A 64 -4.21 -2.22 -12.30
C GLU A 64 -2.69 -2.18 -12.28
N VAL A 65 -2.10 -2.57 -11.15
CA VAL A 65 -0.66 -2.71 -10.98
C VAL A 65 -0.34 -4.20 -10.90
N HIS A 66 0.38 -4.70 -11.89
CA HIS A 66 0.92 -6.05 -11.89
C HIS A 66 2.31 -5.99 -11.29
N ALA A 67 2.46 -6.57 -10.10
CA ALA A 67 3.73 -6.60 -9.39
C ALA A 67 4.34 -8.00 -9.48
N PRO A 68 5.67 -8.12 -9.67
CA PRO A 68 6.36 -9.41 -9.59
C PRO A 68 6.16 -10.06 -8.23
N LYS A 69 6.03 -11.39 -8.19
CA LYS A 69 5.79 -12.16 -6.95
C LYS A 69 6.85 -11.88 -5.88
N GLU A 70 8.09 -11.66 -6.30
CA GLU A 70 9.20 -11.39 -5.38
C GLU A 70 9.06 -10.02 -4.69
N LYS A 71 8.37 -9.07 -5.34
CA LYS A 71 8.16 -7.69 -4.84
C LYS A 71 6.81 -7.54 -4.12
N ALA A 72 5.84 -8.39 -4.45
CA ALA A 72 4.53 -8.49 -3.82
C ALA A 72 4.29 -9.86 -3.13
N PRO A 73 5.21 -10.37 -2.27
CA PRO A 73 5.10 -11.72 -1.71
C PRO A 73 4.01 -11.84 -0.63
N THR A 74 3.46 -10.72 -0.17
CA THR A 74 2.43 -10.68 0.88
C THR A 74 1.37 -9.64 0.56
N ARG A 75 0.17 -9.79 1.14
CA ARG A 75 -0.90 -8.79 1.04
C ARG A 75 -0.47 -7.39 1.51
N TYR A 76 0.41 -7.30 2.51
CA TYR A 76 0.92 -6.02 3.00
C TYR A 76 1.81 -5.32 1.98
N ALA A 77 2.69 -6.08 1.31
CA ALA A 77 3.54 -5.56 0.24
C ALA A 77 2.68 -5.10 -0.96
N MET A 78 1.64 -5.86 -1.31
CA MET A 78 0.66 -5.45 -2.32
C MET A 78 -0.06 -4.15 -1.92
N GLY A 79 -0.47 -4.02 -0.66
CA GLY A 79 -1.13 -2.82 -0.16
C GLY A 79 -0.24 -1.60 -0.18
N GLU A 80 1.03 -1.77 0.19
CA GLU A 80 2.01 -0.69 0.09
C GLU A 80 2.22 -0.24 -1.36
N ILE A 81 2.37 -1.19 -2.30
CA ILE A 81 2.46 -0.89 -3.75
C ILE A 81 1.22 -0.12 -4.22
N GLY A 82 0.02 -0.54 -3.81
CA GLY A 82 -1.22 0.13 -4.21
C GLY A 82 -1.37 1.54 -3.63
N VAL A 83 -0.94 1.76 -2.39
CA VAL A 83 -0.89 3.10 -1.76
C VAL A 83 0.05 4.02 -2.52
N TRP A 84 1.22 3.53 -2.90
CA TRP A 84 2.19 4.30 -3.70
C TRP A 84 1.63 4.64 -5.08
N ALA A 85 1.13 3.63 -5.80
CA ALA A 85 0.54 3.80 -7.12
C ALA A 85 -0.62 4.82 -7.12
N LEU A 86 -1.49 4.77 -6.12
CA LEU A 86 -2.61 5.69 -6.03
C LEU A 86 -2.16 7.09 -5.58
N SER A 87 -1.14 7.20 -4.71
CA SER A 87 -0.57 8.50 -4.32
C SER A 87 0.08 9.21 -5.50
N GLU A 88 0.87 8.50 -6.30
CA GLU A 88 1.46 9.04 -7.54
C GLU A 88 0.38 9.45 -8.54
N TYR A 89 -0.66 8.63 -8.67
CA TYR A 89 -1.78 8.99 -9.52
C TYR A 89 -2.51 10.25 -9.05
N VAL A 90 -2.76 10.41 -7.74
CA VAL A 90 -3.39 11.62 -7.18
C VAL A 90 -2.53 12.86 -7.40
N GLU A 91 -1.20 12.74 -7.37
CA GLU A 91 -0.28 13.85 -7.66
C GLU A 91 -0.25 14.22 -9.15
N LEU A 92 -0.44 13.23 -10.03
CA LEU A 92 -0.53 13.43 -11.49
C LEU A 92 -1.94 13.83 -11.95
N ALA A 93 -2.98 13.51 -11.18
CA ALA A 93 -4.39 13.73 -11.50
C ALA A 93 -4.78 15.19 -11.80
N PRO A 94 -4.21 16.24 -11.18
CA PRO A 94 -4.51 17.62 -11.56
C PRO A 94 -4.13 17.96 -13.01
N ARG A 95 -3.28 17.14 -13.63
CA ARG A 95 -2.82 17.26 -15.02
C ARG A 95 -3.52 16.28 -15.96
N THR A 96 -4.41 15.41 -15.45
CA THR A 96 -5.12 14.40 -16.25
C THR A 96 -6.63 14.62 -16.14
N HIS A 97 -7.39 14.27 -17.19
CA HIS A 97 -8.85 14.38 -17.20
C HIS A 97 -9.55 13.25 -16.44
N VAL A 98 -8.79 12.39 -15.76
CA VAL A 98 -9.31 11.13 -15.23
C VAL A 98 -9.26 11.17 -13.70
N LYS A 99 -10.44 11.11 -13.08
CA LYS A 99 -10.60 10.98 -11.62
C LYS A 99 -10.62 9.50 -11.24
N VAL A 100 -9.47 8.83 -11.20
CA VAL A 100 -9.38 7.46 -10.66
C VAL A 100 -9.37 7.50 -9.15
N CYS A 101 -10.19 6.66 -8.52
CA CYS A 101 -10.29 6.55 -7.07
C CYS A 101 -9.82 5.20 -6.52
N ARG A 102 -9.38 4.26 -7.38
CA ARG A 102 -9.04 2.89 -6.98
C ARG A 102 -7.84 2.33 -7.76
N VAL A 103 -6.90 1.72 -7.03
CA VAL A 103 -5.83 0.89 -7.58
C VAL A 103 -6.09 -0.55 -7.19
N ARG A 104 -6.08 -1.46 -8.16
CA ARG A 104 -6.07 -2.90 -7.94
C ARG A 104 -4.65 -3.41 -8.12
N VAL A 105 -4.09 -4.06 -7.11
CA VAL A 105 -2.78 -4.72 -7.22
C VAL A 105 -3.01 -6.21 -7.45
N LEU A 106 -2.48 -6.73 -8.56
CA LEU A 106 -2.55 -8.14 -8.93
C LEU A 106 -1.21 -8.81 -8.62
N GLY A 107 -1.24 -9.82 -7.75
CA GLY A 107 -0.10 -10.72 -7.49
C GLY A 107 -0.08 -11.85 -8.52
N VAL A 108 1.10 -12.41 -8.81
CA VAL A 108 1.28 -13.36 -9.91
C VAL A 108 0.50 -14.66 -9.69
N GLU A 109 -0.29 -14.99 -10.71
CA GLU A 109 -0.98 -16.26 -11.06
C GLU A 109 -2.46 -16.45 -10.75
N ASP A 110 -3.16 -15.57 -10.03
CA ASP A 110 -4.63 -15.58 -10.05
C ASP A 110 -5.21 -14.27 -9.48
N ASP A 111 -6.36 -13.85 -10.00
CA ASP A 111 -7.22 -12.79 -9.43
C ASP A 111 -7.59 -13.02 -7.94
N ALA A 112 -7.28 -14.20 -7.40
CA ALA A 112 -7.52 -14.62 -6.02
C ALA A 112 -6.85 -13.74 -4.95
N LEU A 113 -5.80 -12.98 -5.31
CA LEU A 113 -5.09 -12.07 -4.40
C LEU A 113 -5.21 -10.59 -4.80
N ALA A 114 -6.17 -10.22 -5.65
CA ALA A 114 -6.42 -8.82 -5.97
C ALA A 114 -6.71 -8.01 -4.70
N LEU A 115 -5.99 -6.89 -4.54
CA LEU A 115 -6.19 -5.95 -3.44
C LEU A 115 -6.63 -4.61 -4.02
N ASP A 116 -7.84 -4.19 -3.68
CA ASP A 116 -8.39 -2.90 -4.08
C ASP A 116 -8.01 -1.85 -3.02
N ILE A 117 -7.22 -0.87 -3.43
CA ILE A 117 -6.79 0.27 -2.63
C ILE A 117 -7.53 1.51 -3.09
N ASP A 118 -8.29 2.12 -2.19
CA ASP A 118 -8.94 3.39 -2.41
C ASP A 118 -8.24 4.53 -1.64
N ARG A 119 -8.80 5.74 -1.80
CA ARG A 119 -8.28 6.94 -1.13
C ARG A 119 -8.38 6.86 0.40
N GLU A 120 -9.43 6.24 0.93
CA GLU A 120 -9.63 6.13 2.38
C GLU A 120 -8.51 5.28 3.01
N LEU A 121 -8.14 4.18 2.36
CA LEU A 121 -7.03 3.33 2.78
C LEU A 121 -5.68 4.04 2.75
N ILE A 122 -5.43 4.93 1.77
CA ILE A 122 -4.23 5.79 1.78
C ILE A 122 -4.24 6.69 3.01
N ASP A 123 -5.37 7.36 3.28
CA ASP A 123 -5.47 8.30 4.39
C ASP A 123 -5.30 7.60 5.74
N MET A 124 -5.82 6.37 5.87
CA MET A 124 -5.57 5.50 7.02
C MET A 124 -4.08 5.16 7.17
N TYR A 125 -3.41 4.74 6.09
CA TYR A 125 -1.98 4.41 6.12
C TYR A 125 -1.10 5.62 6.49
N LYS A 126 -1.34 6.78 5.87
CA LYS A 126 -0.63 8.03 6.18
C LYS A 126 -0.88 8.47 7.61
N ARG A 127 -2.09 8.28 8.15
CA ARG A 127 -2.41 8.54 9.55
C ARG A 127 -1.64 7.60 10.48
N ALA A 128 -1.62 6.31 10.16
CA ALA A 128 -0.87 5.31 10.93
C ALA A 128 0.63 5.64 10.98
N LYS A 129 1.23 6.03 9.85
CA LYS A 129 2.64 6.44 9.81
C LYS A 129 2.92 7.70 10.62
N ARG A 130 2.05 8.72 10.56
CA ARG A 130 2.20 9.94 11.38
C ARG A 130 2.05 9.66 12.88
N GLN A 131 1.23 8.68 13.26
CA GLN A 131 0.98 8.32 14.65
C GLN A 131 1.84 7.15 15.15
N GLU A 132 2.78 6.64 14.35
CA GLU A 132 3.62 5.48 14.68
C GLU A 132 4.35 5.66 16.03
N ALA A 133 4.91 6.85 16.28
CA ALA A 133 5.57 7.17 17.54
C ALA A 133 4.60 7.24 18.73
N GLN A 134 3.40 7.80 18.53
CA GLN A 134 2.36 7.86 19.56
C GLN A 134 1.87 6.45 19.92
N LEU A 135 1.58 5.62 18.92
CA LEU A 135 1.17 4.22 19.13
C LEU A 135 2.25 3.42 19.84
N TYR A 136 3.53 3.67 19.54
CA TYR A 136 4.63 3.05 20.26
C TYR A 136 4.68 3.47 21.73
N ALA A 137 4.48 4.76 22.02
CA ALA A 137 4.41 5.26 23.39
C ALA A 137 3.21 4.66 24.17
N GLU A 138 2.05 4.52 23.53
CA GLU A 138 0.88 3.84 24.11
C GLU A 138 1.17 2.35 24.38
N ALA A 139 1.92 1.69 23.51
CA ALA A 139 2.33 0.31 23.72
C ALA A 139 3.27 0.19 24.93
N GLN A 140 4.19 1.15 25.10
CA GLN A 140 5.06 1.23 26.28
C GLN A 140 4.26 1.41 27.57
N GLN A 141 3.27 2.31 27.57
CA GLN A 141 2.35 2.49 28.70
C GLN A 141 1.54 1.23 29.00
N ALA A 142 1.18 0.45 27.97
CA ALA A 142 0.50 -0.84 28.10
C ALA A 142 1.43 -1.99 28.56
N GLY A 143 2.73 -1.73 28.75
CA GLY A 143 3.70 -2.68 29.31
C GLY A 143 4.72 -3.23 28.33
N LEU A 144 4.83 -2.68 27.12
CA LEU A 144 5.93 -2.98 26.21
C LEU A 144 7.25 -2.47 26.80
N LYS A 145 8.24 -3.35 26.96
CA LYS A 145 9.60 -2.98 27.32
C LYS A 145 10.53 -3.25 26.14
N GLY A 146 11.17 -2.20 25.65
CA GLY A 146 12.05 -2.27 24.48
C GLY A 146 11.35 -2.78 23.21
N GLY A 147 12.13 -2.86 22.12
CA GLY A 147 11.65 -3.37 20.84
C GLY A 147 11.09 -2.29 19.91
N SER A 148 10.19 -2.69 19.01
CA SER A 148 9.73 -1.86 17.90
C SER A 148 8.23 -2.01 17.62
N LEU A 149 7.65 -0.95 17.08
CA LEU A 149 6.38 -0.98 16.38
C LEU A 149 6.68 -0.70 14.90
N LYS A 150 6.07 -1.47 14.01
CA LYS A 150 6.18 -1.30 12.57
C LYS A 150 4.80 -1.33 11.93
N ILE A 151 4.46 -0.28 11.20
CA ILE A 151 3.32 -0.33 10.27
C ILE A 151 3.71 -1.21 9.08
N LEU A 152 3.05 -2.36 8.94
CA LEU A 152 3.36 -3.37 7.91
C LEU A 152 2.82 -2.99 6.54
N GLY A 153 1.66 -2.32 6.48
CA GLY A 153 1.00 -2.00 5.23
C GLY A 153 -0.52 -1.96 5.36
N VAL A 154 -1.16 -1.87 4.20
CA VAL A 154 -2.62 -1.85 4.06
C VAL A 154 -3.13 -3.23 3.66
N VAL A 155 -4.32 -3.57 4.13
CA VAL A 155 -5.15 -4.69 3.70
C VAL A 155 -6.56 -4.18 3.38
N ASN A 156 -7.43 -5.04 2.84
CA ASN A 156 -8.79 -4.67 2.40
C ASN A 156 -9.62 -3.86 3.43
N THR A 157 -9.35 -4.05 4.72
CA THR A 157 -10.15 -3.52 5.84
C THR A 157 -9.43 -2.44 6.65
N GLY A 158 -8.21 -2.04 6.27
CA GLY A 158 -7.43 -0.99 6.94
C GLY A 158 -5.94 -1.28 7.04
N VAL A 159 -5.29 -0.80 8.10
CA VAL A 159 -3.83 -0.88 8.27
C VAL A 159 -3.44 -1.94 9.30
N HIS A 160 -2.39 -2.71 9.02
CA HIS A 160 -1.82 -3.64 10.00
C HIS A 160 -0.55 -3.08 10.63
N ALA A 161 -0.48 -3.12 11.96
CA ALA A 161 0.72 -2.86 12.75
C ALA A 161 1.28 -4.15 13.40
N GLU A 162 2.60 -4.29 13.41
CA GLU A 162 3.32 -5.32 14.16
C GLU A 162 4.09 -4.67 15.31
N ILE A 163 4.01 -5.26 16.49
CA ILE A 163 4.77 -4.85 17.67
C ILE A 163 5.65 -6.03 18.10
N ARG A 164 6.93 -5.76 18.28
CA ARG A 164 7.91 -6.72 18.81
C ARG A 164 8.54 -6.14 20.07
N GLY A 165 8.68 -6.94 21.11
CA GLY A 165 9.25 -6.49 22.39
C GLY A 165 9.91 -7.59 23.18
N GLU A 166 10.45 -7.22 24.33
CA GLU A 166 11.17 -8.14 25.22
C GLU A 166 10.72 -7.99 26.67
N LEU A 167 10.34 -9.10 27.27
CA LEU A 167 9.99 -9.24 28.68
C LEU A 167 10.77 -10.43 29.28
N ALA A 168 12.10 -10.41 29.12
CA ALA A 168 13.00 -11.52 29.47
C ALA A 168 12.94 -12.00 30.93
N GLN A 169 12.37 -11.20 31.82
CA GLN A 169 12.20 -11.56 33.24
C GLN A 169 10.88 -12.28 33.54
N LEU A 170 9.92 -12.28 32.60
CA LEU A 170 8.60 -12.88 32.82
C LEU A 170 8.50 -14.28 32.22
N GLU A 171 7.77 -15.16 32.90
CA GLU A 171 7.34 -16.43 32.34
C GLU A 171 6.23 -16.21 31.28
N PRO A 172 6.07 -17.12 30.29
CA PRO A 172 5.08 -16.96 29.23
C PRO A 172 3.65 -16.67 29.73
N ALA A 173 3.21 -17.36 30.78
CA ALA A 173 1.87 -17.18 31.36
C ALA A 173 1.65 -15.77 31.92
N ALA A 174 2.70 -15.14 32.47
CA ALA A 174 2.64 -13.77 32.98
C ALA A 174 2.76 -12.72 31.87
N ALA A 175 3.44 -13.04 30.77
CA ALA A 175 3.59 -12.16 29.61
C ALA A 175 2.37 -12.15 28.68
N GLN A 176 1.60 -13.24 28.61
CA GLN A 176 0.37 -13.36 27.81
C GLN A 176 -0.63 -12.22 28.03
N PRO A 177 -1.08 -11.90 29.27
CA PRO A 177 -2.02 -10.81 29.48
C PRO A 177 -1.44 -9.44 29.11
N ILE A 178 -0.11 -9.27 29.15
CA ILE A 178 0.55 -8.03 28.72
C ILE A 178 0.48 -7.91 27.19
N ALA A 179 0.81 -8.98 26.45
CA ALA A 179 0.69 -9.00 25.00
C ALA A 179 -0.74 -8.68 24.53
N GLU A 180 -1.75 -9.27 25.18
CA GLU A 180 -3.16 -8.98 24.91
C GLU A 180 -3.55 -7.54 25.23
N ARG A 181 -3.09 -7.01 26.36
CA ARG A 181 -3.36 -5.61 26.73
C ARG A 181 -2.75 -4.65 25.72
N ILE A 182 -1.51 -4.87 25.29
CA ILE A 182 -0.86 -4.07 24.25
C ILE A 182 -1.69 -4.15 22.95
N ALA A 183 -2.01 -5.36 22.49
CA ALA A 183 -2.77 -5.56 21.25
C ALA A 183 -4.10 -4.81 21.30
N ARG A 184 -4.89 -4.99 22.36
CA ARG A 184 -6.19 -4.33 22.55
C ARG A 184 -6.09 -2.82 22.69
N THR A 185 -5.02 -2.31 23.31
CA THR A 185 -4.84 -0.86 23.49
C THR A 185 -4.61 -0.21 22.14
N ILE A 186 -3.65 -0.73 21.37
CA ILE A 186 -3.28 -0.17 20.08
C ILE A 186 -4.37 -0.38 19.04
N SER A 187 -5.10 -1.50 19.08
CA SER A 187 -6.21 -1.76 18.14
C SER A 187 -7.40 -0.82 18.29
N ARG A 188 -7.44 0.05 19.31
CA ARG A 188 -8.48 1.09 19.44
C ARG A 188 -8.34 2.20 18.41
N ALA A 189 -7.15 2.36 17.83
CA ALA A 189 -6.95 3.30 16.73
C ALA A 189 -7.78 2.84 15.51
N THR A 190 -8.79 3.62 15.14
CA THR A 190 -9.84 3.23 14.17
C THR A 190 -9.33 2.96 12.75
N PHE A 191 -8.12 3.44 12.42
CA PHE A 191 -7.46 3.20 11.14
C PHE A 191 -6.69 1.87 11.10
N LEU A 192 -6.45 1.23 12.25
CA LEU A 192 -5.83 -0.09 12.31
C LEU A 192 -6.91 -1.17 12.16
N SER A 193 -6.76 -2.03 11.15
CA SER A 193 -7.60 -3.21 11.00
C SER A 193 -7.10 -4.37 11.84
N ARG A 194 -5.79 -4.42 12.12
CA ARG A 194 -5.12 -5.46 12.89
C ARG A 194 -3.89 -4.94 13.60
N VAL A 195 -3.63 -5.47 14.79
CA VAL A 195 -2.39 -5.33 15.54
C VAL A 195 -1.92 -6.71 15.98
N THR A 196 -0.68 -7.07 15.62
CA THR A 196 -0.04 -8.30 16.10
C THR A 196 1.09 -7.93 17.04
N VAL A 197 1.13 -8.55 18.23
CA VAL A 197 2.15 -8.32 19.26
C VAL A 197 2.92 -9.61 19.47
N THR A 198 4.24 -9.56 19.38
CA THR A 198 5.15 -10.66 19.67
C THR A 198 6.14 -10.25 20.74
N LEU A 199 6.17 -10.95 21.87
CA LEU A 199 7.06 -10.67 22.99
C LEU A 199 8.01 -11.86 23.19
N ASN A 200 9.31 -11.57 23.23
CA ASN A 200 10.31 -12.53 23.70
C ASN A 200 10.32 -12.53 25.23
N VAL A 201 10.30 -13.70 25.84
CA VAL A 201 10.16 -13.86 27.31
C VAL A 201 11.25 -14.78 27.86
N LYS A 202 11.23 -15.01 29.17
CA LYS A 202 12.25 -15.81 29.87
C LYS A 202 12.46 -17.18 29.21
N GLY A 203 13.73 -17.58 29.11
CA GLY A 203 14.14 -18.84 28.48
C GLY A 203 14.04 -18.84 26.95
N GLY A 204 14.04 -17.66 26.31
CA GLY A 204 13.98 -17.53 24.85
C GLY A 204 12.62 -17.90 24.24
N LYS A 205 11.60 -18.11 25.06
CA LYS A 205 10.24 -18.42 24.61
C LYS A 205 9.60 -17.17 24.00
N ARG A 206 8.57 -17.40 23.17
CA ARG A 206 7.79 -16.33 22.54
C ARG A 206 6.35 -16.41 22.93
N VAL A 207 5.75 -15.25 23.15
CA VAL A 207 4.33 -15.07 23.37
C VAL A 207 3.81 -14.17 22.27
N SER A 208 2.67 -14.53 21.69
CA SER A 208 2.04 -13.72 20.66
C SER A 208 0.57 -13.48 20.97
N SER A 209 0.10 -12.28 20.65
CA SER A 209 -1.30 -11.91 20.75
C SER A 209 -1.68 -11.02 19.57
N TRP A 210 -2.98 -10.92 19.31
CA TRP A 210 -3.51 -10.07 18.26
C TRP A 210 -4.82 -9.45 18.70
N ALA A 211 -5.14 -8.30 18.11
CA ALA A 211 -6.42 -7.64 18.25
C ALA A 211 -6.73 -6.86 16.95
N GLY A 212 -8.02 -6.65 16.67
CA GLY A 212 -8.46 -5.93 15.48
C GLY A 212 -9.75 -6.50 14.91
N ARG A 213 -10.16 -5.94 13.78
CA ARG A 213 -11.33 -6.35 13.00
C ARG A 213 -11.04 -7.60 12.17
N ASP A 214 -9.78 -7.76 11.75
CA ASP A 214 -9.37 -8.90 10.93
C ASP A 214 -8.99 -10.09 11.80
N ARG A 215 -9.54 -11.26 11.49
CA ARG A 215 -9.05 -12.53 12.03
C ARG A 215 -7.71 -12.88 11.36
N PRO A 216 -6.77 -13.53 12.07
CA PRO A 216 -5.56 -14.04 11.43
C PRO A 216 -5.92 -15.05 10.33
N ASP A 217 -5.33 -14.86 9.15
CA ASP A 217 -5.43 -15.73 7.97
C ASP A 217 -4.98 -17.20 8.23
N SER A 218 -4.52 -17.53 9.44
CA SER A 218 -4.11 -18.88 9.84
C SER A 218 -5.29 -19.80 10.20
N THR A 219 -6.50 -19.51 9.75
CA THR A 219 -7.56 -20.54 9.72
C THR A 219 -7.48 -21.17 8.33
N PRO A 220 -7.06 -22.43 8.19
CA PRO A 220 -7.10 -23.09 6.89
C PRO A 220 -8.54 -23.04 6.39
N ARG A 221 -8.75 -22.57 5.15
CA ARG A 221 -9.98 -22.83 4.41
C ARG A 221 -9.92 -24.22 3.82
#